data_AF-A0A7J0BJ41-F1
#
_entry.id   AF-A0A7J0BJ41-F1
#
_cell.length_a   1.000
_cell.length_b   1.000
_cell.length_c   1.000
_cell.angle_alpha   90.00
_cell.angle_beta   90.00
_cell.angle_gamma   90.00
#
_symmetry.space_group_name_H-M   'P 1'
#
loop_
_entity.id
_entity.type
_entity.pdbx_description
1 polymer ?
#
loop_
_entity_poly.entity_id
_entity_poly.type
_entity_poly.pdbx_seq_one_letter_code
_entity_poly.pdbx_strand_id
1 'polypeptide(L)' 'MTKTGKRKVELPITAADVPAMLRQLAEQAEQGKLALGGKEIEVDEYDTFSVSFRQTKNGMRLRVKVKYGKSGQDDDSDD' A
#
# COMPACT_ATOMS: atom_id res chain seq x y z
N MET A 1 15.74 -12.21 -4.34
CA MET A 1 16.12 -10.88 -4.87
C MET A 1 15.65 -9.85 -3.86
N THR A 2 16.58 -9.16 -3.19
CA THR A 2 16.27 -8.17 -2.16
C THR A 2 15.51 -6.99 -2.75
N LYS A 3 14.23 -6.84 -2.41
CA LYS A 3 13.43 -5.69 -2.84
C LYS A 3 13.88 -4.48 -2.03
N THR A 4 14.67 -3.60 -2.64
CA THR A 4 15.02 -2.31 -2.05
C THR A 4 14.20 -1.22 -2.74
N GLY A 5 13.43 -0.43 -1.98
CA GLY A 5 12.73 0.73 -2.55
C GLY A 5 11.37 1.05 -1.91
N LYS A 6 10.62 1.93 -2.55
CA LYS A 6 9.28 2.37 -2.12
C LYS A 6 8.31 2.26 -3.28
N ARG A 7 7.22 1.51 -3.10
CA ARG A 7 6.11 1.44 -4.04
C ARG A 7 4.95 2.26 -3.51
N LYS A 8 4.32 3.03 -4.40
CA LYS A 8 3.17 3.87 -4.07
C LYS A 8 2.16 3.77 -5.20
N VAL A 9 0.91 3.48 -4.86
CA VAL A 9 -0.22 3.47 -5.77
C VAL A 9 -1.30 4.38 -5.20
N GLU A 10 -1.88 5.21 -6.06
CA GLU A 10 -3.00 6.09 -5.75
C GLU A 10 -4.07 5.88 -6.80
N LEU A 11 -5.30 5.62 -6.35
CA LEU A 11 -6.45 5.46 -7.23
C LEU A 11 -7.64 6.27 -6.70
N PRO A 12 -8.42 6.89 -7.60
CA PRO A 12 -9.72 7.44 -7.23
C PRO A 12 -10.69 6.29 -6.94
N ILE A 13 -11.46 6.41 -5.86
CA ILE A 13 -12.51 5.47 -5.48
C ILE A 13 -13.75 6.23 -4.99
N THR A 14 -14.90 5.58 -4.92
CA THR A 14 -16.05 6.15 -4.23
C THR A 14 -16.03 5.77 -2.74
N ALA A 15 -16.79 6.49 -1.92
CA ALA A 15 -16.93 6.15 -0.50
C ALA A 15 -17.61 4.79 -0.30
N ALA A 16 -18.51 4.38 -1.22
CA ALA A 16 -19.18 3.10 -1.17
C ALA A 16 -18.23 1.92 -1.42
N ASP A 17 -17.14 2.15 -2.18
CA ASP A 17 -16.16 1.11 -2.49
C ASP A 17 -15.16 0.85 -1.36
N VAL A 18 -15.04 1.74 -0.37
CA VAL A 18 -14.03 1.65 0.71
C VAL A 18 -14.06 0.31 1.45
N PRO A 19 -15.22 -0.22 1.90
CA PRO A 19 -15.26 -1.48 2.63
C PRO A 19 -14.81 -2.67 1.77
N ALA A 20 -15.19 -2.67 0.49
CA ALA A 20 -14.78 -3.69 -0.46
C ALA A 20 -13.26 -3.63 -0.71
N MET A 21 -12.72 -2.43 -0.92
CA MET A 21 -11.28 -2.21 -1.10
C MET A 21 -10.48 -2.67 0.13
N LEU A 22 -10.95 -2.37 1.34
CA LEU A 22 -10.28 -2.82 2.58
C LEU A 22 -10.22 -4.35 2.68
N ARG A 23 -11.31 -5.05 2.37
CA ARG A 23 -11.35 -6.52 2.37
C ARG A 23 -10.37 -7.09 1.34
N GLN A 24 -10.43 -6.60 0.10
CA GLN A 24 -9.54 -7.06 -0.96
C GLN A 24 -8.06 -6.81 -0.62
N LEU A 25 -7.73 -5.65 -0.04
CA LEU A 25 -6.36 -5.36 0.39
C LEU A 25 -5.87 -6.33 1.47
N ALA A 26 -6.74 -6.72 2.42
CA ALA A 26 -6.40 -7.67 3.46
C ALA A 26 -6.12 -9.06 2.87
N GLU A 27 -7.04 -9.58 2.06
CA GLU A 27 -6.90 -10.90 1.41
C GLU A 27 -5.65 -10.97 0.52
N GLN A 28 -5.39 -9.89 -0.23
CA GLN A 28 -4.22 -9.79 -1.09
C GLN A 28 -2.91 -9.65 -0.30
N ALA A 29 -2.93 -8.95 0.83
CA ALA A 29 -1.78 -8.87 1.72
C ALA A 29 -1.42 -10.24 2.31
N GLU A 30 -2.42 -11.06 2.68
CA GLU A 30 -2.21 -12.44 3.13
C GLU A 30 -1.56 -13.32 2.05
N GLN A 31 -1.84 -13.04 0.77
CA GLN A 31 -1.25 -13.74 -0.37
C GLN A 31 0.15 -13.20 -0.76
N GLY A 32 0.66 -12.19 -0.05
CA GLY A 32 1.96 -11.58 -0.35
C GLY A 32 1.98 -10.74 -1.63
N LYS A 33 0.81 -10.41 -2.21
CA LYS A 33 0.70 -9.64 -3.47
C LYS A 33 -0.56 -8.78 -3.50
N LEU A 34 -0.40 -7.48 -3.70
CA LEU A 34 -1.48 -6.52 -3.91
C LEU A 34 -1.66 -6.22 -5.38
N ALA A 35 -2.88 -6.36 -5.89
CA ALA A 35 -3.25 -5.94 -7.23
C ALA A 35 -4.22 -4.76 -7.16
N LEU A 36 -3.70 -3.56 -7.44
CA LEU A 36 -4.43 -2.30 -7.30
C LEU A 36 -4.33 -1.46 -8.56
N GLY A 37 -5.48 -1.11 -9.16
CA GLY A 37 -5.53 -0.22 -10.32
C GLY A 37 -4.67 -0.70 -11.49
N GLY A 38 -4.62 -2.01 -11.73
CA GLY A 38 -3.79 -2.63 -12.77
C GLY A 38 -2.29 -2.69 -12.46
N LYS A 39 -1.88 -2.39 -11.22
CA LYS A 39 -0.50 -2.54 -10.75
C LYS A 39 -0.41 -3.64 -9.73
N GLU A 40 0.52 -4.55 -9.93
CA GLU A 40 0.88 -5.57 -8.96
C GLU A 40 2.03 -5.06 -8.08
N ILE A 41 1.89 -5.25 -6.77
CA ILE A 41 2.87 -4.90 -5.75
C ILE A 41 3.07 -6.13 -4.90
N GLU A 42 4.25 -6.72 -4.95
CA GLU A 42 4.56 -7.82 -4.04
C GLU A 42 4.77 -7.26 -2.62
N VAL A 43 4.10 -7.82 -1.62
CA VAL A 43 4.18 -7.43 -0.20
C VAL A 43 4.89 -8.49 0.64
N ASP A 44 5.90 -9.11 0.06
CA ASP A 44 6.85 -9.95 0.80
C ASP A 44 7.98 -9.07 1.36
N GLU A 45 8.42 -9.36 2.59
CA GLU A 45 9.54 -8.69 3.27
C GLU A 45 9.43 -7.14 3.32
N TYR A 46 8.21 -6.61 3.50
CA TYR A 46 8.04 -5.16 3.69
C TYR A 46 8.44 -4.71 5.10
N ASP A 47 8.96 -3.49 5.18
CA ASP A 47 9.29 -2.82 6.44
C ASP A 47 8.10 -1.98 6.92
N THR A 48 7.50 -1.21 6.01
CA THR A 48 6.32 -0.39 6.31
C THR A 48 5.23 -0.61 5.28
N PHE A 49 4.01 -0.89 5.76
CA PHE A 49 2.80 -0.91 4.95
C PHE A 49 1.84 0.21 5.41
N SER A 50 1.36 1.04 4.48
CA SER A 50 0.43 2.13 4.82
C SER A 50 -0.70 2.20 3.80
N VAL A 51 -1.93 2.19 4.30
CA VAL A 51 -3.16 2.42 3.54
C VAL A 51 -3.79 3.72 4.05
N SER A 52 -4.16 4.60 3.14
CA SER A 52 -4.80 5.87 3.49
C SER A 52 -5.97 6.16 2.57
N PHE A 53 -7.10 6.52 3.17
CA PHE A 53 -8.28 6.99 2.47
C PHE A 53 -8.45 8.47 2.74
N ARG A 54 -8.52 9.28 1.69
CA ARG A 54 -8.69 10.73 1.81
C ARG A 54 -9.87 11.19 0.97
N GLN A 55 -10.76 11.95 1.59
CA GLN A 55 -11.83 12.63 0.87
C GLN A 55 -11.23 13.76 0.01
N THR A 56 -11.72 13.88 -1.22
CA THR A 56 -11.35 14.88 -2.21
C THR A 56 -12.59 15.60 -2.71
N LYS A 57 -12.44 16.72 -3.42
CA LYS A 57 -13.59 17.48 -3.96
C LYS A 57 -14.51 16.65 -4.87
N ASN A 58 -13.97 15.63 -5.54
CA ASN A 58 -14.68 14.83 -6.54
C ASN A 58 -14.91 13.37 -6.11
N GLY A 59 -14.75 13.03 -4.82
CA GLY A 59 -14.91 11.66 -4.32
C GLY A 59 -13.85 11.28 -3.29
N MET A 60 -13.45 10.02 -3.24
CA MET A 60 -12.37 9.55 -2.37
C MET A 60 -11.12 9.17 -3.16
N ARG A 61 -9.98 9.20 -2.48
CA ARG A 61 -8.71 8.71 -3.00
C ARG A 61 -8.13 7.70 -2.03
N LEU A 62 -7.87 6.51 -2.54
CA LEU A 62 -7.11 5.47 -1.85
C LEU A 62 -5.63 5.63 -2.23
N ARG A 63 -4.77 5.60 -1.21
CA ARG A 63 -3.32 5.58 -1.34
C ARG A 63 -2.77 4.37 -0.60
N VAL A 64 -2.02 3.54 -1.30
CA VAL A 64 -1.27 2.42 -0.72
C VAL A 64 0.22 2.68 -0.92
N LYS A 65 0.99 2.58 0.16
CA LYS A 65 2.44 2.76 0.18
C LYS A 65 3.06 1.53 0.84
N VAL A 66 4.02 0.94 0.15
CA VAL A 66 4.86 -0.16 0.65
C VAL A 66 6.30 0.32 0.62
N LYS A 67 6.96 0.29 1.78
CA LYS A 67 8.41 0.53 1.91
C LYS A 67 9.04 -0.82 2.22
N TYR A 68 10.02 -1.20 1.43
CA TYR A 68 10.81 -2.40 1.69
C TYR A 68 12.08 -1.97 2.41
N GLY A 69 12.39 -2.66 3.51
CA GLY A 69 13.63 -2.43 4.24
C GLY A 69 14.82 -2.77 3.36
N LYS A 70 15.92 -2.03 3.48
CA LYS A 70 17.20 -2.60 3.07
C LYS A 70 17.44 -3.80 3.98
N SER A 71 17.68 -4.97 3.40
CA SER A 71 18.31 -6.08 4.13
C SER A 71 19.68 -5.57 4.60
N GLY A 72 19.74 -5.01 5.82
CA GLY A 72 20.93 -4.39 6.38
C GLY A 72 20.76 -2.90 6.69
N GLN A 73 20.37 -2.64 7.94
CA GLN A 73 20.81 -1.55 8.83
C GLN A 73 20.55 -0.07 8.44
N ASP A 74 20.28 0.69 9.52
CA ASP A 74 20.25 2.15 9.68
C ASP A 74 18.92 2.90 9.47
N ASP A 75 18.28 3.13 10.64
CA ASP A 75 17.94 4.43 11.23
C ASP A 75 17.09 5.43 10.42
N ASP A 76 15.90 5.73 10.95
CA ASP A 76 15.46 7.11 11.21
C ASP A 76 14.27 7.05 12.18
N SER A 77 14.59 7.16 13.48
CA SER A 77 13.61 7.56 14.49
C SER A 77 13.47 9.08 14.39
N ASP A 78 12.32 9.58 13.97
CA ASP A 78 12.03 11.02 13.98
C ASP A 78 11.32 11.37 15.29
N ASP A 79 12.00 12.19 16.08
CA ASP A 79 11.67 12.78 17.40
C ASP A 79 10.43 13.68 17.38
#